data_AF-A0ABC8QRZ2-F1
#
_entry.id   AF-A0ABC8QRZ2-F1
#
_cell.length_a   1.000
_cell.length_b   1.000
_cell.length_c   1.000
_cell.angle_alpha   90.00
_cell.angle_beta   90.00
_cell.angle_gamma   90.00
#
_symmetry.space_group_name_H-M   'P 1'
#
loop_
_entity.id
_entity.type
_entity.pdbx_description
1 polymer ?
#
loop_
_entity_poly.entity_id
_entity_poly.type
_entity_poly.pdbx_seq_one_letter_code
_entity_poly.pdbx_strand_id
1 'polypeptide(L)'
;MNSARDTFGHSRHTSTTAAGNYVEGVTYFGYASRTARAAVALHARVAMYKVLWKEGENASDFLAGMDQGVADGVDVISISMGFDDIPLYEDPIAMASFCAMEKGELVSCSAGNDGPRLGSLHIGIPLVLTVAAGSIDCWFVGTLTLGKLTISAWSMFPARAGVANERLIYNKTISVCNSTQLLPTDPYPSGIIMCDNTWPFRKQIATIVKSDLLWVSSSLMTLKSEYKFFPFPGVVINSKDA
;
A
#
# COMPACT_ATOMS: atom_id res chain seq x y z
N MET A 1 -19.64 -12.03 9.76
CA MET A 1 -20.14 -12.43 8.42
C MET A 1 -19.66 -13.85 8.16
N ASN A 2 -20.52 -14.83 7.92
CA ASN A 2 -20.13 -16.24 7.82
C ASN A 2 -20.15 -16.75 6.36
N SER A 3 -19.24 -16.24 5.54
CA SER A 3 -19.08 -16.65 4.13
C SER A 3 -17.69 -16.27 3.61
N ALA A 4 -17.31 -16.80 2.45
CA ALA A 4 -16.08 -16.42 1.74
C ALA A 4 -16.08 -14.98 1.19
N ARG A 5 -17.15 -14.20 1.39
CA ARG A 5 -17.20 -12.79 0.96
C ARG A 5 -16.13 -11.96 1.68
N ASP A 6 -15.35 -11.23 0.90
CA ASP A 6 -14.36 -10.28 1.39
C ASP A 6 -15.03 -8.99 1.91
N THR A 7 -14.65 -8.57 3.11
CA THR A 7 -15.13 -7.34 3.78
C THR A 7 -14.01 -6.34 4.07
N PHE A 8 -12.78 -6.69 3.71
CA PHE A 8 -11.58 -5.88 3.99
C PHE A 8 -10.94 -5.38 2.70
N GLY A 9 -10.99 -6.17 1.62
CA GLY A 9 -10.50 -5.83 0.29
C GLY A 9 -9.16 -6.45 -0.06
N HIS A 10 -8.43 -7.00 0.91
CA HIS A 10 -7.11 -7.60 0.70
C HIS A 10 -7.18 -8.80 -0.25
N SER A 11 -8.07 -9.76 0.03
CA SER A 11 -8.23 -10.96 -0.82
C SER A 11 -8.73 -10.62 -2.21
N ARG A 12 -9.62 -9.63 -2.36
CA ARG A 12 -10.03 -9.12 -3.68
C ARG A 12 -8.85 -8.52 -4.44
N HIS A 13 -7.99 -7.77 -3.77
CA HIS A 13 -6.81 -7.17 -4.40
C HIS A 13 -5.79 -8.23 -4.84
N THR A 14 -5.44 -9.20 -3.98
CA THR A 14 -4.46 -10.24 -4.30
C THR A 14 -4.94 -11.20 -5.39
N SER A 15 -6.19 -11.68 -5.30
CA SER A 15 -6.76 -12.59 -6.31
C SER A 15 -6.85 -11.95 -7.70
N THR A 16 -7.26 -10.68 -7.79
CA THR A 16 -7.30 -9.95 -9.06
C THR A 16 -5.91 -9.61 -9.61
N THR A 17 -4.90 -9.49 -8.74
CA THR A 17 -3.50 -9.33 -9.17
C THR A 17 -2.93 -10.63 -9.75
N ALA A 18 -3.26 -11.78 -9.16
CA ALA A 18 -2.81 -13.07 -9.66
C ALA A 18 -3.54 -13.48 -10.95
N ALA A 19 -4.88 -13.45 -10.94
CA ALA A 19 -5.73 -14.08 -11.97
C ALA A 19 -7.01 -13.29 -12.26
N GLY A 20 -6.99 -11.96 -12.11
CA GLY A 20 -8.11 -11.09 -12.51
C GLY A 20 -8.38 -11.16 -14.02
N ASN A 21 -9.65 -11.22 -14.40
CA ASN A 21 -10.05 -11.14 -15.80
C ASN A 21 -10.01 -9.68 -16.30
N TYR A 22 -10.08 -9.52 -17.62
CA TYR A 22 -10.10 -8.23 -18.29
C TYR A 22 -11.28 -7.36 -17.85
N VAL A 23 -10.97 -6.13 -17.42
CA VAL A 23 -11.97 -5.10 -17.14
C VAL A 23 -11.54 -3.78 -17.78
N GLU A 24 -12.39 -3.24 -18.65
CA GLU A 24 -12.17 -1.96 -19.33
C GLU A 24 -12.49 -0.76 -18.44
N GLY A 25 -11.87 0.38 -18.76
CA GLY A 25 -12.22 1.67 -18.16
C GLY A 25 -11.92 1.81 -16.66
N VAL A 26 -11.18 0.87 -16.07
CA VAL A 26 -10.81 0.95 -14.64
C VAL A 26 -9.70 1.96 -14.42
N THR A 27 -9.84 2.73 -13.34
CA THR A 27 -8.83 3.69 -12.89
C THR A 27 -8.83 3.71 -11.37
N TYR A 28 -7.73 4.13 -10.76
CA TYR A 28 -7.70 4.50 -9.35
C TYR A 28 -7.97 6.01 -9.25
N PHE A 29 -9.23 6.42 -9.13
CA PHE A 29 -9.63 7.84 -9.09
C PHE A 29 -9.08 8.69 -10.27
N GLY A 30 -9.01 8.11 -11.46
CA GLY A 30 -8.41 8.74 -12.65
C GLY A 30 -6.90 8.53 -12.80
N TYR A 31 -6.20 8.07 -11.76
CA TYR A 31 -4.82 7.60 -11.86
C TYR A 31 -4.73 6.19 -12.42
N ALA A 32 -3.53 5.83 -12.91
CA ALA A 32 -3.24 4.53 -13.51
C ALA A 32 -4.32 4.10 -14.53
N SER A 33 -4.77 5.05 -15.35
CA SER A 33 -5.77 4.79 -16.39
C SER A 33 -5.19 3.89 -17.47
N ARG A 34 -5.34 2.59 -17.26
CA ARG A 34 -5.01 1.52 -18.19
C ARG A 34 -6.10 0.48 -18.07
N THR A 35 -6.30 -0.30 -19.12
CA THR A 35 -7.13 -1.49 -18.98
C THR A 35 -6.54 -2.40 -17.89
N ALA A 36 -7.37 -3.00 -17.04
CA ALA A 36 -6.93 -4.02 -16.07
C ALA A 36 -6.54 -5.33 -16.76
N ARG A 37 -5.61 -5.26 -17.72
CA ARG A 37 -4.84 -6.40 -18.25
C ARG A 37 -3.71 -6.80 -17.28
N ALA A 38 -3.78 -6.38 -16.03
CA ALA A 38 -2.64 -6.40 -15.11
C ALA A 38 -2.47 -7.73 -14.37
N ALA A 39 -3.41 -8.68 -14.49
CA ALA A 39 -3.26 -9.97 -13.85
C ALA A 39 -2.15 -10.78 -14.51
N VAL A 40 -1.37 -11.49 -13.69
CA VAL A 40 -0.25 -12.31 -14.17
C VAL A 40 -0.76 -13.48 -15.04
N ALA A 41 -1.87 -14.10 -14.65
CA ALA A 41 -2.45 -15.25 -15.35
C ALA A 41 -3.95 -15.04 -15.66
N LEU A 42 -4.24 -14.33 -16.75
CA LEU A 42 -5.60 -13.93 -17.17
C LEU A 42 -6.63 -15.08 -17.30
N HIS A 43 -6.17 -16.29 -17.60
CA HIS A 43 -7.03 -17.45 -17.83
C HIS A 43 -6.97 -18.50 -16.71
N ALA A 44 -6.22 -18.21 -15.63
CA ALA A 44 -6.21 -19.08 -14.47
C ALA A 44 -7.57 -19.06 -13.77
N ARG A 45 -7.92 -20.18 -13.15
CA ARG A 45 -9.12 -20.29 -12.30
C ARG A 45 -8.75 -19.90 -10.88
N VAL A 46 -9.70 -19.31 -10.16
CA VAL A 46 -9.50 -18.88 -8.77
C VAL A 46 -10.38 -19.72 -7.86
N ALA A 47 -9.74 -20.42 -6.91
CA ALA A 47 -10.39 -21.02 -5.76
C ALA A 47 -10.07 -20.17 -4.52
N MET A 48 -11.09 -19.81 -3.73
CA MET A 48 -10.94 -18.90 -2.59
C MET A 48 -11.16 -19.63 -1.27
N TYR A 49 -10.10 -19.74 -0.46
CA TYR A 49 -10.14 -20.29 0.88
C TYR A 49 -9.98 -19.15 1.88
N LYS A 50 -11.08 -18.70 2.47
CA LYS A 50 -11.07 -17.58 3.41
C LYS A 50 -10.74 -18.09 4.82
N VAL A 51 -9.56 -17.72 5.30
CA VAL A 51 -9.03 -18.13 6.61
C VAL A 51 -8.86 -16.97 7.59
N LEU A 52 -9.04 -15.73 7.10
CA LEU A 52 -8.96 -14.50 7.89
C LEU A 52 -10.34 -13.87 8.07
N TRP A 53 -10.62 -13.49 9.31
CA TRP A 53 -11.90 -12.90 9.71
C TRP A 53 -11.67 -11.57 10.42
N LYS A 54 -12.72 -10.76 10.55
CA LYS A 54 -12.63 -9.51 11.32
C LYS A 54 -12.43 -9.80 12.81
N GLU A 55 -12.97 -10.95 13.23
CA GLU A 55 -12.98 -11.48 14.58
C GLU A 55 -11.61 -12.06 14.98
N GLY A 56 -10.74 -12.37 14.02
CA GLY A 56 -9.39 -12.85 14.29
C GLY A 56 -8.79 -13.69 13.16
N GLU A 57 -7.55 -14.10 13.41
CA GLU A 57 -6.75 -15.00 12.60
C GLU A 57 -6.38 -16.21 13.46
N ASN A 58 -6.85 -17.39 13.05
CA ASN A 58 -6.58 -18.63 13.77
C ASN A 58 -5.72 -19.55 12.90
N ALA A 59 -4.63 -20.07 13.48
CA ALA A 59 -3.78 -21.07 12.83
C ALA A 59 -4.57 -22.30 12.35
N SER A 60 -5.57 -22.74 13.13
CA SER A 60 -6.43 -23.88 12.75
C SER A 60 -7.25 -23.62 11.50
N ASP A 61 -7.79 -22.41 11.34
CA ASP A 61 -8.58 -22.05 10.15
C ASP A 61 -7.67 -21.96 8.93
N PHE A 62 -6.44 -21.46 9.11
CA PHE A 62 -5.41 -21.43 8.08
C PHE A 62 -5.05 -22.85 7.61
N LEU A 63 -4.71 -23.74 8.53
CA LEU A 63 -4.36 -25.14 8.22
C LEU A 63 -5.52 -25.84 7.50
N ALA A 64 -6.76 -25.67 7.98
CA ALA A 64 -7.93 -26.27 7.33
C ALA A 64 -8.16 -25.75 5.91
N GLY A 65 -7.92 -24.45 5.66
CA GLY A 65 -8.02 -23.87 4.33
C GLY A 65 -6.93 -24.38 3.38
N MET A 66 -5.71 -24.56 3.87
CA MET A 66 -4.62 -25.16 3.10
C MET A 66 -4.90 -26.63 2.77
N ASP A 67 -5.26 -27.43 3.77
CA ASP A 67 -5.59 -28.85 3.58
C ASP A 67 -6.72 -29.03 2.55
N GLN A 68 -7.75 -28.19 2.61
CA GLN A 68 -8.83 -28.22 1.63
C GLN A 68 -8.35 -27.81 0.23
N GLY A 69 -7.49 -26.79 0.13
CA GLY A 69 -6.89 -26.37 -1.14
C GLY A 69 -6.11 -27.49 -1.81
N VAL A 70 -5.26 -28.17 -1.04
CA VAL A 70 -4.48 -29.32 -1.51
C VAL A 70 -5.40 -30.49 -1.89
N ALA A 71 -6.43 -30.76 -1.09
CA ALA A 71 -7.38 -31.83 -1.37
C ALA A 71 -8.20 -31.57 -2.64
N ASP A 72 -8.50 -30.31 -2.94
CA ASP A 72 -9.19 -29.88 -4.16
C ASP A 72 -8.26 -29.92 -5.40
N GLY A 73 -6.95 -30.13 -5.21
CA GLY A 73 -5.96 -30.31 -6.27
C GLY A 73 -5.64 -29.00 -7.01
N VAL A 74 -5.39 -27.93 -6.27
CA VAL A 74 -4.99 -26.63 -6.84
C VAL A 74 -3.57 -26.69 -7.40
N ASP A 75 -3.30 -25.96 -8.50
CA ASP A 75 -1.97 -26.01 -9.12
C ASP A 75 -0.93 -25.15 -8.38
N VAL A 76 -1.37 -24.00 -7.83
CA VAL A 76 -0.52 -23.01 -7.14
C VAL A 76 -1.32 -22.38 -6.00
N ILE A 77 -0.69 -22.25 -4.84
CA ILE A 77 -1.27 -21.59 -3.66
C ILE A 77 -0.59 -20.22 -3.48
N SER A 78 -1.39 -19.16 -3.39
CA SER A 78 -0.92 -17.79 -3.15
C SER A 78 -1.34 -17.29 -1.79
N ILE A 79 -0.38 -16.96 -0.95
CA ILE A 79 -0.56 -16.57 0.45
C ILE A 79 0.08 -15.19 0.66
N SER A 80 -0.67 -14.26 1.24
CA SER A 80 -0.19 -12.90 1.54
C SER A 80 -0.49 -12.57 3.00
N MET A 81 0.02 -13.43 3.87
CA MET A 81 -0.07 -13.37 5.33
C MET A 81 1.11 -14.17 5.91
N GLY A 82 1.43 -13.97 7.18
CA GLY A 82 2.55 -14.59 7.88
C GLY A 82 2.26 -14.72 9.37
N PHE A 83 2.91 -15.68 10.03
CA PHE A 83 2.93 -15.80 11.48
C PHE A 83 4.34 -15.48 11.99
N ASP A 84 4.45 -14.52 12.89
CA ASP A 84 5.74 -13.95 13.29
C ASP A 84 6.30 -14.62 14.55
N ASP A 85 7.63 -14.69 14.66
CA ASP A 85 8.37 -15.17 15.83
C ASP A 85 8.08 -16.64 16.23
N ILE A 86 7.74 -17.50 15.27
CA ILE A 86 7.43 -18.92 15.50
C ILE A 86 8.50 -19.82 14.84
N PRO A 87 9.00 -20.87 15.51
CA PRO A 87 9.89 -21.84 14.87
C PRO A 87 9.17 -22.68 13.81
N LEU A 88 9.89 -23.16 12.79
CA LEU A 88 9.29 -23.85 11.62
C LEU A 88 8.36 -25.03 11.96
N TYR A 89 8.58 -25.74 13.06
CA TYR A 89 7.75 -26.88 13.47
C TYR A 89 6.45 -26.48 14.18
N GLU A 90 6.29 -25.20 14.52
CA GLU A 90 5.07 -24.60 15.06
C GLU A 90 4.42 -23.62 14.07
N ASP A 91 5.13 -23.23 13.00
CA ASP A 91 4.62 -22.33 11.96
C ASP A 91 3.58 -23.04 11.08
N PRO A 92 2.30 -22.61 11.10
CA PRO A 92 1.25 -23.22 10.30
C PRO A 92 1.51 -23.15 8.80
N ILE A 93 2.13 -22.06 8.32
CA ILE A 93 2.47 -21.88 6.90
C ILE A 93 3.56 -22.87 6.53
N ALA A 94 4.57 -23.07 7.37
CA ALA A 94 5.64 -24.03 7.11
C ALA A 94 5.12 -25.47 7.06
N MET A 95 4.30 -25.85 8.03
CA MET A 95 3.69 -27.18 8.09
C MET A 95 2.79 -27.47 6.88
N ALA A 96 1.86 -26.56 6.57
CA ALA A 96 0.96 -26.75 5.44
C ALA A 96 1.68 -26.70 4.08
N SER A 97 2.67 -25.82 3.94
CA SER A 97 3.45 -25.73 2.69
C SER A 97 4.31 -26.96 2.45
N PHE A 98 4.81 -27.60 3.51
CA PHE A 98 5.50 -28.88 3.40
C PHE A 98 4.56 -29.95 2.81
N CYS A 99 3.34 -30.08 3.35
CA CYS A 99 2.34 -31.02 2.84
C CYS A 99 1.93 -30.73 1.39
N ALA A 100 1.71 -29.46 1.03
CA ALA A 100 1.38 -29.04 -0.33
C ALA A 100 2.51 -29.41 -1.32
N MET A 101 3.75 -29.17 -0.92
CA MET A 101 4.93 -29.52 -1.73
C MET A 101 5.04 -31.04 -1.96
N GLU A 102 4.73 -31.88 -0.97
CA GLU A 102 4.70 -33.35 -1.15
C GLU A 102 3.68 -33.80 -2.20
N LYS A 103 2.66 -32.98 -2.47
CA LYS A 103 1.67 -33.19 -3.54
C LYS A 103 2.05 -32.53 -4.87
N GLY A 104 3.17 -31.82 -4.92
CA GLY A 104 3.66 -31.13 -6.11
C GLY A 104 3.05 -29.74 -6.31
N GLU A 105 2.41 -29.17 -5.29
CA GLU A 105 1.78 -27.86 -5.36
C GLU A 105 2.75 -26.77 -4.89
N LEU A 106 2.95 -25.73 -5.71
CA LEU A 106 3.84 -24.61 -5.37
C LEU A 106 3.12 -23.63 -4.45
N VAL A 107 3.75 -23.28 -3.33
CA VAL A 107 3.28 -22.21 -2.43
C VAL A 107 4.10 -20.94 -2.62
N SER A 108 3.42 -19.83 -2.90
CA SER A 108 4.00 -18.48 -2.99
C SER A 108 3.55 -17.63 -1.80
N CYS A 109 4.51 -17.14 -1.02
CA CYS A 109 4.26 -16.31 0.16
C CYS A 109 4.96 -14.95 0.08
N SER A 110 4.35 -13.91 0.64
CA SER A 110 4.99 -12.60 0.80
C SER A 110 6.10 -12.64 1.86
N ALA A 111 7.24 -11.99 1.60
CA ALA A 111 8.32 -11.85 2.58
C ALA A 111 7.93 -11.01 3.82
N GLY A 112 6.86 -10.20 3.69
CA GLY A 112 6.34 -9.27 4.69
C GLY A 112 6.93 -7.86 4.57
N ASN A 113 6.55 -6.97 5.50
CA ASN A 113 6.71 -5.51 5.33
C ASN A 113 7.55 -4.84 6.45
N ASP A 114 8.18 -5.60 7.34
CA ASP A 114 8.96 -5.05 8.47
C ASP A 114 10.41 -4.64 8.13
N GLY A 115 10.72 -4.61 6.83
CA GLY A 115 11.95 -4.02 6.31
C GLY A 115 12.19 -2.57 6.77
N PRO A 116 13.40 -2.03 6.57
CA PRO A 116 14.49 -2.56 5.75
C PRO A 116 15.62 -3.21 6.56
N ARG A 117 15.43 -3.46 7.87
CA ARG A 117 16.49 -4.01 8.74
C ARG A 117 16.83 -5.44 8.34
N LEU A 118 18.09 -5.84 8.51
CA LEU A 118 18.48 -7.24 8.31
C LEU A 118 17.69 -8.15 9.27
N GLY A 119 17.27 -9.32 8.77
CA GLY A 119 16.51 -10.30 9.57
C GLY A 119 15.06 -9.88 9.88
N SER A 120 14.45 -9.05 9.03
CA SER A 120 13.05 -8.59 9.17
C SER A 120 12.06 -9.33 8.26
N LEU A 121 12.49 -10.41 7.60
CA LEU A 121 11.56 -11.26 6.86
C LEU A 121 10.67 -12.02 7.85
N HIS A 122 9.38 -12.00 7.60
CA HIS A 122 8.39 -12.76 8.37
C HIS A 122 8.37 -14.22 7.94
N ILE A 123 8.70 -14.48 6.67
CA ILE A 123 8.64 -15.82 6.07
C ILE A 123 10.02 -16.16 5.49
N GLY A 124 10.63 -17.21 6.01
CA GLY A 124 11.94 -17.73 5.62
C GLY A 124 11.92 -19.25 5.40
N ILE A 125 10.83 -19.78 4.87
CA ILE A 125 10.57 -21.22 4.75
C ILE A 125 11.27 -21.74 3.47
N PRO A 126 12.21 -22.71 3.55
CA PRO A 126 13.00 -23.15 2.39
C PRO A 126 12.19 -23.71 1.21
N LEU A 127 10.99 -24.21 1.49
CA LEU A 127 10.13 -24.95 0.55
C LEU A 127 9.05 -24.06 -0.08
N VAL A 128 9.10 -22.76 0.19
CA VAL A 128 8.11 -21.77 -0.25
C VAL A 128 8.80 -20.73 -1.13
N LEU A 129 8.13 -20.34 -2.21
CA LEU A 129 8.54 -19.18 -2.98
C LEU A 129 8.27 -17.91 -2.16
N THR A 130 9.31 -17.39 -1.52
CA THR A 130 9.25 -16.18 -0.71
C THR A 130 9.47 -14.95 -1.61
N VAL A 131 8.47 -14.07 -1.67
CA VAL A 131 8.41 -12.95 -2.64
C VAL A 131 8.60 -11.61 -1.95
N ALA A 132 9.64 -10.87 -2.34
CA ALA A 132 9.86 -9.48 -1.94
C ALA A 132 9.12 -8.48 -2.84
N ALA A 133 8.93 -7.24 -2.36
CA ALA A 133 8.28 -6.17 -3.11
C ALA A 133 9.30 -5.24 -3.78
N GLY A 134 9.09 -4.95 -5.07
CA GLY A 134 9.86 -3.98 -5.84
C GLY A 134 8.97 -2.88 -6.43
N SER A 135 9.54 -1.70 -6.68
CA SER A 135 8.84 -0.62 -7.38
C SER A 135 8.84 -0.85 -8.89
N ILE A 136 7.84 -0.31 -9.57
CA ILE A 136 7.75 -0.28 -11.03
C ILE A 136 8.01 1.15 -11.56
N ASP A 137 8.10 1.29 -12.89
CA ASP A 137 8.30 2.57 -13.58
C ASP A 137 7.04 3.47 -13.63
N CYS A 138 5.97 3.06 -12.95
CA CYS A 138 4.74 3.84 -12.80
C CYS A 138 4.71 4.60 -11.47
N TRP A 139 4.28 5.86 -11.50
CA TRP A 139 4.11 6.69 -10.31
C TRP A 139 2.98 7.71 -10.51
N PHE A 140 2.41 8.20 -9.40
CA PHE A 140 1.30 9.15 -9.41
C PHE A 140 1.79 10.58 -9.29
N VAL A 141 1.35 11.43 -10.22
CA VAL A 141 1.90 12.77 -10.42
C VAL A 141 0.90 13.84 -10.03
N GLY A 142 1.36 14.83 -9.27
CA GLY A 142 0.76 16.15 -9.15
C GLY A 142 1.76 17.19 -9.63
N THR A 143 1.37 18.02 -10.60
CA THR A 143 2.26 19.05 -11.16
C THR A 143 2.20 20.30 -10.29
N LEU A 144 3.37 20.78 -9.86
CA LEU A 144 3.52 22.03 -9.11
C LEU A 144 4.17 23.07 -10.00
N THR A 145 3.51 24.22 -10.19
CA THR A 145 4.03 25.33 -10.98
C THR A 145 4.19 26.56 -10.10
N LEU A 146 5.43 27.05 -9.95
CA LEU A 146 5.77 28.28 -9.23
C LEU A 146 6.36 29.31 -10.20
N GLY A 147 5.56 30.30 -10.61
CA GLY A 147 5.98 31.26 -11.62
C GLY A 147 6.36 30.56 -12.92
N LYS A 148 7.65 30.57 -13.29
CA LYS A 148 8.18 29.89 -14.49
C LYS A 148 8.70 28.47 -14.22
N LEU A 149 8.83 28.06 -12.96
CA LEU A 149 9.33 26.75 -12.58
C LEU A 149 8.17 25.75 -12.55
N THR A 150 8.37 24.58 -13.17
CA THR A 150 7.41 23.47 -13.12
C THR A 150 8.10 22.22 -12.61
N ILE A 151 7.54 21.60 -11.58
CA ILE A 151 8.06 20.41 -10.90
C ILE A 151 7.03 19.28 -11.05
N SER A 152 7.49 18.12 -11.50
CA SER A 152 6.70 16.89 -11.42
C SER A 152 6.83 16.32 -10.02
N ALA A 153 5.79 16.50 -9.20
CA ALA A 153 5.78 16.04 -7.82
C ALA A 153 4.86 14.81 -7.68
N TRP A 154 4.93 14.14 -6.53
CA TRP A 154 4.07 13.00 -6.26
C TRP A 154 2.75 13.44 -5.61
N SER A 155 1.62 12.87 -6.03
CA SER A 155 0.31 13.09 -5.40
C SER A 155 -0.64 11.93 -5.68
N MET A 156 -1.50 11.61 -4.70
CA MET A 156 -2.55 10.59 -4.81
C MET A 156 -3.93 11.13 -4.41
N PHE A 157 -4.14 12.45 -4.48
CA PHE A 157 -5.41 13.05 -4.11
C PHE A 157 -6.55 12.51 -5.01
N PRO A 158 -7.60 11.86 -4.46
CA PRO A 158 -8.53 11.03 -5.23
C PRO A 158 -9.58 11.83 -6.03
N ALA A 159 -9.30 13.08 -6.38
CA ALA A 159 -10.17 13.93 -7.17
C ALA A 159 -9.39 14.97 -7.97
N ARG A 160 -10.05 15.61 -8.94
CA ARG A 160 -9.49 16.75 -9.66
C ARG A 160 -9.64 18.01 -8.81
N ALA A 161 -8.57 18.42 -8.13
CA ALA A 161 -8.54 19.68 -7.39
C ALA A 161 -8.23 20.87 -8.30
N GLY A 162 -9.06 21.91 -8.28
CA GLY A 162 -8.81 23.17 -8.99
C GLY A 162 -7.98 24.14 -8.15
N VAL A 163 -6.72 23.81 -7.88
CA VAL A 163 -5.81 24.69 -7.12
C VAL A 163 -4.97 25.51 -8.11
N ALA A 164 -5.15 26.83 -8.12
CA ALA A 164 -4.40 27.72 -9.01
C ALA A 164 -4.18 29.09 -8.36
N ASN A 165 -3.01 29.69 -8.62
CA ASN A 165 -2.63 31.04 -8.16
C ASN A 165 -2.73 31.26 -6.64
N GLU A 166 -2.59 30.18 -5.86
CA GLU A 166 -2.53 30.25 -4.41
C GLU A 166 -1.16 30.72 -3.90
N ARG A 167 -1.16 31.38 -2.74
CA ARG A 167 0.10 31.86 -2.13
C ARG A 167 0.82 30.68 -1.48
N LEU A 168 2.09 30.48 -1.84
CA LEU A 168 2.97 29.57 -1.11
C LEU A 168 3.51 30.26 0.14
N ILE A 169 3.35 29.61 1.28
CA ILE A 169 3.78 30.08 2.60
C ILE A 169 4.88 29.15 3.09
N TYR A 170 6.06 29.73 3.34
CA TYR A 170 7.15 29.06 4.03
C TYR A 170 7.56 29.89 5.24
N ASN A 171 7.46 29.30 6.42
CA ASN A 171 7.94 29.88 7.66
C ASN A 171 8.52 28.75 8.51
N LYS A 172 9.78 28.92 8.93
CA LYS A 172 10.55 27.93 9.67
C LYS A 172 9.88 27.49 10.98
N THR A 173 9.03 28.33 11.57
CA THR A 173 8.29 27.99 12.80
C THR A 173 7.15 27.00 12.55
N ILE A 174 6.57 26.99 11.35
CA ILE A 174 5.42 26.15 11.00
C ILE A 174 5.77 25.05 9.97
N SER A 175 6.96 25.11 9.36
CA SER A 175 7.39 24.15 8.33
C SER A 175 7.54 22.71 8.83
N VAL A 176 7.54 22.48 10.15
CA VAL A 176 7.50 21.12 10.71
C VAL A 176 6.13 20.45 10.48
N CYS A 177 5.07 21.23 10.29
CA CYS A 177 3.70 20.77 10.04
C CYS A 177 3.17 19.78 11.09
N ASN A 178 3.38 20.09 12.37
CA ASN A 178 3.03 19.25 13.52
C ASN A 178 1.99 19.87 14.48
N SER A 179 1.50 21.10 14.22
CA SER A 179 0.58 21.81 15.11
C SER A 179 -0.59 22.44 14.36
N THR A 180 -1.80 22.00 14.65
CA THR A 180 -3.04 22.59 14.11
C THR A 180 -3.36 23.98 14.67
N GLN A 181 -2.68 24.43 15.73
CA GLN A 181 -2.88 25.76 16.29
C GLN A 181 -2.08 26.83 15.56
N LEU A 182 -0.94 26.45 14.98
CA LEU A 182 -0.04 27.38 14.29
C LEU A 182 -0.33 27.50 12.79
N LEU A 183 -1.00 26.49 12.22
CA LEU A 183 -1.23 26.38 10.77
C LEU A 183 -2.41 27.24 10.25
N PRO A 184 -3.51 27.48 10.99
CA PRO A 184 -4.61 28.34 10.56
C PRO A 184 -4.64 29.74 11.24
N THR A 185 -3.61 30.11 12.02
CA THR A 185 -3.58 31.43 12.67
C THR A 185 -3.11 32.55 11.75
N ASP A 186 -3.77 33.71 11.86
CA ASP A 186 -3.33 35.03 11.38
C ASP A 186 -1.80 35.16 11.54
N PRO A 187 -1.01 35.37 10.47
CA PRO A 187 -1.37 36.00 9.17
C PRO A 187 -1.65 35.05 7.98
N TYR A 188 -1.95 33.77 8.20
CA TYR A 188 -2.07 32.79 7.11
C TYR A 188 -3.49 32.21 6.94
N PRO A 189 -4.51 33.03 6.61
CA PRO A 189 -5.91 32.56 6.53
C PRO A 189 -6.19 31.65 5.33
N SER A 190 -5.36 31.68 4.29
CA SER A 190 -5.50 30.85 3.09
C SER A 190 -4.17 30.80 2.32
N GLY A 191 -3.69 29.59 1.99
CA GLY A 191 -2.52 29.39 1.16
C GLY A 191 -2.01 27.95 1.18
N ILE A 192 -0.93 27.70 0.45
CA ILE A 192 -0.23 26.42 0.39
C ILE A 192 0.93 26.47 1.39
N ILE A 193 0.94 25.60 2.41
CA ILE A 193 2.04 25.55 3.38
C ILE A 193 3.11 24.57 2.91
N MET A 194 4.37 24.99 3.00
CA MET A 194 5.52 24.13 2.72
C MET A 194 6.02 23.44 4.00
N CYS A 195 6.06 22.10 3.96
CA CYS A 195 6.50 21.24 5.06
C CYS A 195 7.89 20.64 4.81
N ASP A 196 8.77 20.76 5.79
CA ASP A 196 10.11 20.18 5.82
C ASP A 196 10.07 18.69 6.16
N ASN A 197 11.06 17.93 5.66
CA ASN A 197 11.25 16.52 5.98
C ASN A 197 11.86 16.30 7.39
N THR A 198 11.37 17.02 8.41
CA THR A 198 11.88 16.97 9.80
C THR A 198 10.97 16.19 10.74
N TRP A 199 9.77 15.81 10.29
CA TRP A 199 8.78 15.07 11.06
C TRP A 199 8.21 13.91 10.25
N PRO A 200 7.74 12.81 10.88
CA PRO A 200 7.17 11.68 10.14
C PRO A 200 6.01 12.12 9.22
N PHE A 201 6.15 11.85 7.93
CA PHE A 201 5.20 12.24 6.88
C PHE A 201 3.74 11.88 7.21
N ARG A 202 3.50 10.67 7.74
CA ARG A 202 2.15 10.22 8.17
C ARG A 202 1.52 11.17 9.21
N LYS A 203 2.32 11.68 10.14
CA LYS A 203 1.87 12.62 11.18
C LYS A 203 1.69 14.03 10.63
N GLN A 204 2.49 14.43 9.63
CA GLN A 204 2.28 15.70 8.94
C GLN A 204 0.93 15.70 8.22
N ILE A 205 0.64 14.68 7.41
CA ILE A 205 -0.67 14.56 6.75
C ILE A 205 -1.81 14.59 7.77
N ALA A 206 -1.72 13.81 8.87
CA ALA A 206 -2.77 13.78 9.88
C ALA A 206 -3.01 15.15 10.56
N THR A 207 -1.99 15.99 10.65
CA THR A 207 -2.11 17.37 11.16
C THR A 207 -2.79 18.25 10.11
N ILE A 208 -2.31 18.21 8.86
CA ILE A 208 -2.79 19.05 7.76
C ILE A 208 -4.27 18.77 7.48
N VAL A 209 -4.65 17.49 7.51
CA VAL A 209 -6.04 17.00 7.42
C VAL A 209 -6.98 17.69 8.40
N LYS A 210 -6.49 18.05 9.58
CA LYS A 210 -7.30 18.69 10.62
C LYS A 210 -7.34 20.22 10.49
N SER A 211 -6.49 20.80 9.65
CA SER A 211 -6.41 22.25 9.45
C SER A 211 -7.07 22.73 8.15
N ASP A 212 -7.54 21.84 7.28
CA ASP A 212 -8.17 22.17 5.99
C ASP A 212 -7.31 23.03 5.05
N LEU A 213 -5.98 22.86 5.09
CA LEU A 213 -5.02 23.65 4.31
C LEU A 213 -4.43 22.86 3.14
N LEU A 214 -4.11 23.58 2.07
CA LEU A 214 -3.30 23.07 0.96
C LEU A 214 -1.83 22.98 1.38
N TRP A 215 -1.08 22.04 0.80
CA TRP A 215 0.28 21.79 1.26
C TRP A 215 1.21 21.23 0.19
N VAL A 216 2.49 21.52 0.39
CA VAL A 216 3.63 20.94 -0.34
C VAL A 216 4.57 20.36 0.72
N SER A 217 4.95 19.09 0.60
CA SER A 217 5.95 18.50 1.50
C SER A 217 7.21 18.12 0.76
N SER A 218 8.34 18.50 1.34
CA SER A 218 9.62 17.89 1.03
C SER A 218 9.68 16.56 1.77
N SER A 219 9.81 15.45 1.04
CA SER A 219 10.03 14.13 1.67
C SER A 219 10.81 13.22 0.74
N LEU A 220 11.60 12.32 1.34
CA LEU A 220 12.32 11.29 0.61
C LEU A 220 11.33 10.41 -0.17
N MET A 221 11.57 10.27 -1.48
CA MET A 221 10.70 9.50 -2.39
C MET A 221 10.47 8.05 -1.93
N THR A 222 11.41 7.46 -1.20
CA THR A 222 11.34 6.09 -0.68
C THR A 222 10.27 5.86 0.39
N LEU A 223 9.80 6.90 1.09
CA LEU A 223 8.74 6.78 2.11
C LEU A 223 7.32 6.92 1.52
N LYS A 224 7.18 7.19 0.22
CA LYS A 224 5.92 7.57 -0.43
C LYS A 224 5.06 6.36 -0.84
N SER A 225 5.65 5.17 -1.02
CA SER A 225 4.96 3.96 -1.52
C SER A 225 4.03 3.29 -0.50
N GLU A 226 4.16 3.59 0.80
CA GLU A 226 3.36 2.94 1.85
C GLU A 226 2.08 3.69 2.23
N TYR A 227 1.94 4.96 1.85
CA TYR A 227 0.85 5.80 2.33
C TYR A 227 -0.27 5.93 1.30
N LYS A 228 -1.28 5.07 1.42
CA LYS A 228 -2.46 5.01 0.54
C LYS A 228 -3.51 6.09 0.81
N PHE A 229 -3.26 6.99 1.76
CA PHE A 229 -4.26 7.96 2.24
C PHE A 229 -3.81 9.38 1.91
N PHE A 230 -4.45 10.01 0.93
CA PHE A 230 -4.13 11.37 0.52
C PHE A 230 -5.42 12.21 0.36
N PRO A 231 -6.14 12.50 1.46
CA PRO A 231 -7.50 13.02 1.41
C PRO A 231 -7.62 14.53 1.10
N PHE A 232 -6.51 15.28 1.06
CA PHE A 232 -6.51 16.70 0.73
C PHE A 232 -5.58 16.99 -0.46
N PRO A 233 -5.88 18.01 -1.28
CA PRO A 233 -5.00 18.39 -2.37
C PRO A 233 -3.63 18.81 -1.84
N GLY A 234 -2.59 18.27 -2.44
CA GLY A 234 -1.22 18.53 -2.06
C GLY A 234 -0.26 17.71 -2.89
N VAL A 235 1.02 18.03 -2.77
CA VAL A 235 2.08 17.36 -3.52
C VAL A 235 3.29 17.11 -2.65
N VAL A 236 4.06 16.08 -2.99
CA VAL A 236 5.29 15.72 -2.30
C VAL A 236 6.45 15.78 -3.27
N ILE A 237 7.33 16.76 -3.07
CA ILE A 237 8.52 17.01 -3.89
C ILE A 237 9.73 16.22 -3.37
N ASN A 238 10.79 16.14 -4.18
CA ASN A 238 12.08 15.60 -3.72
C ASN A 238 12.77 16.66 -2.84
N SER A 239 13.62 16.24 -1.91
CA SER A 239 14.42 17.16 -1.08
C SER A 239 15.39 18.01 -1.91
N LYS A 240 15.72 17.61 -3.14
CA LYS A 240 16.52 18.42 -4.08
C LYS A 240 15.73 19.52 -4.79
N ASP A 241 14.41 19.33 -4.88
CA ASP A 241 13.48 20.27 -5.51
C ASP A 241 12.82 21.20 -4.47
N ALA A 242 13.15 21.00 -3.19
CA ALA A 242 12.66 21.75 -2.03
C ALA A 242 13.47 23.02 -1.77
#